data_AF-A0A239BFA8-F1
#
_entry.id   AF-A0A239BFA8-F1
#
_cell.length_a   1.000
_cell.length_b   1.000
_cell.length_c   1.000
_cell.angle_alpha   90.00
_cell.angle_beta   90.00
_cell.angle_gamma   90.00
#
_symmetry.space_group_name_H-M   'P 1'
#
loop_
_entity.id
_entity.type
_entity.pdbx_description
1 polymer ?
#
loop_
_entity_poly.entity_id
_entity_poly.type
_entity_poly.pdbx_seq_one_letter_code
_entity_poly.pdbx_strand_id
1 'polypeptide(L)'
;MRLRILAVLPLALALTLTGCGSDDKGDGVASANGGAKQGGAEQGGKQLGPEERGVKFAQCMREHGVDMEDPKPGGGIRIQANGDKGAMDKAMEACRQYNPMADRTGAPDPKMQERAREFAACMRKNGVEKFPDPDPNQPGIRIDKNTVGDDPDLETAQRACDKILQGGGK
;
A
#
# COMPACT_ATOMS: atom_id res chain seq x y z
N MET A 1 31.59 68.02 17.75
CA MET A 1 32.50 66.93 17.32
C MET A 1 32.38 66.84 15.79
N ARG A 2 33.27 67.32 14.92
CA ARG A 2 34.72 66.99 14.70
C ARG A 2 34.91 65.47 14.81
N LEU A 3 35.32 64.69 13.81
CA LEU A 3 36.23 64.89 12.67
C LEU A 3 36.00 63.80 11.58
N ARG A 4 36.30 64.11 10.31
CA ARG A 4 36.45 63.17 9.16
C ARG A 4 37.69 62.27 9.32
N ILE A 5 37.79 61.12 8.61
CA ILE A 5 38.99 60.40 8.06
C ILE A 5 38.50 59.00 7.59
N LEU A 6 38.33 58.76 6.28
CA LEU A 6 39.28 58.20 5.29
C LEU A 6 39.55 56.68 5.41
N ALA A 7 39.33 56.01 4.27
CA ALA A 7 39.58 54.61 3.97
C ALA A 7 41.01 54.16 4.24
N VAL A 8 41.21 52.93 4.73
CA VAL A 8 42.41 52.14 4.46
C VAL A 8 42.07 50.65 4.53
N LEU A 9 42.25 49.95 3.41
CA LEU A 9 42.38 48.50 3.31
C LEU A 9 43.89 48.25 3.13
N PRO A 10 44.55 47.45 3.98
CA PRO A 10 45.58 46.59 3.41
C PRO A 10 45.82 45.25 4.14
N LEU A 11 46.26 44.28 3.31
CA LEU A 11 47.26 43.22 3.55
C LEU A 11 46.99 42.21 4.70
N ALA A 12 46.67 40.95 4.39
CA ALA A 12 47.55 39.87 3.92
C ALA A 12 48.41 39.19 5.02
N LEU A 13 48.55 37.86 4.87
CA LEU A 13 49.33 36.87 5.65
C LEU A 13 48.63 36.36 6.93
N ALA A 14 48.52 35.05 7.24
CA ALA A 14 49.30 33.90 6.81
C ALA A 14 48.49 32.59 6.89
N LEU A 15 48.86 31.61 6.06
CA LEU A 15 48.58 30.18 6.24
C LEU A 15 49.19 29.67 7.57
N THR A 16 48.40 28.95 8.37
CA THR A 16 48.92 27.97 9.32
C THR A 16 48.20 26.63 9.14
N LEU A 17 49.04 25.60 9.07
CA LEU A 17 48.73 24.19 8.84
C LEU A 17 48.21 23.51 10.12
N THR A 18 47.32 22.53 9.89
CA THR A 18 47.16 21.27 10.65
C THR A 18 46.48 21.30 12.02
N GLY A 19 45.46 20.46 12.18
CA GLY A 19 44.85 20.13 13.46
C GLY A 19 43.41 19.65 13.33
N CYS A 20 43.22 18.36 13.10
CA CYS A 20 41.91 17.70 13.15
C CYS A 20 41.41 17.65 14.59
N GLY A 21 40.15 18.02 14.83
CA GLY A 21 39.47 17.87 16.12
C GLY A 21 38.69 19.10 16.49
N SER A 22 37.45 19.20 16.01
CA SER A 22 36.50 20.21 16.50
C SER A 22 35.70 19.63 17.66
N ASP A 23 36.01 20.18 18.82
CA ASP A 23 35.31 20.02 20.09
C ASP A 23 33.88 20.58 20.08
N ASP A 24 33.03 19.77 20.68
CA ASP A 24 31.73 20.03 21.30
C ASP A 24 31.70 21.21 22.30
N LYS A 25 30.56 21.92 22.29
CA LYS A 25 29.75 22.35 23.45
C LYS A 25 28.77 23.44 22.99
N GLY A 26 27.45 23.32 23.11
CA GLY A 26 26.63 22.32 23.77
C GLY A 26 25.28 22.99 24.04
N ASP A 27 24.21 22.36 23.59
CA ASP A 27 22.94 22.35 24.31
C ASP A 27 22.23 21.06 23.89
N GLY A 28 22.48 20.03 24.68
CA GLY A 28 21.82 18.75 24.56
C GLY A 28 20.47 18.78 25.25
N VAL A 29 19.42 18.43 24.51
CA VAL A 29 18.29 17.68 25.06
C VAL A 29 18.26 16.30 24.40
N ALA A 30 18.57 15.32 25.24
CA ALA A 30 18.41 13.87 25.18
C ALA A 30 18.10 13.18 23.85
N SER A 31 19.10 12.45 23.37
CA SER A 31 18.96 11.21 22.60
C SER A 31 18.52 10.06 23.50
N ALA A 32 17.54 9.28 23.05
CA ALA A 32 17.43 7.82 23.22
C ALA A 32 16.28 7.33 22.30
N ASN A 33 16.43 6.39 21.37
CA ASN A 33 17.56 5.61 20.92
C ASN A 33 17.16 4.96 19.57
N GLY A 34 18.08 5.00 18.59
CA GLY A 34 18.32 3.86 17.71
C GLY A 34 17.59 3.81 16.36
N GLY A 35 18.32 4.17 15.30
CA GLY A 35 18.06 3.60 13.98
C GLY A 35 18.34 4.53 12.82
N ALA A 36 19.59 4.59 12.40
CA ALA A 36 20.02 5.22 11.15
C ALA A 36 19.14 4.79 9.97
N LYS A 37 18.74 5.75 9.13
CA LYS A 37 18.97 5.64 7.69
C LYS A 37 18.91 7.02 7.03
N GLN A 38 20.06 7.41 6.50
CA GLN A 38 20.22 8.43 5.47
C GLN A 38 19.11 8.33 4.42
N GLY A 39 18.55 9.49 4.11
CA GLY A 39 17.98 9.73 2.80
C GLY A 39 19.02 9.46 1.72
N GLY A 40 18.61 8.68 0.75
CA GLY A 40 19.35 8.32 -0.45
C GLY A 40 18.38 7.62 -1.37
N ALA A 41 17.67 8.42 -2.17
CA ALA A 41 16.89 7.94 -3.29
C ALA A 41 17.82 7.22 -4.29
N GLU A 42 17.43 6.03 -4.75
CA GLU A 42 17.27 5.79 -6.18
C GLU A 42 16.50 4.48 -6.47
N GLN A 43 15.51 4.62 -7.34
CA GLN A 43 15.01 3.67 -8.34
C GLN A 43 14.78 2.20 -7.95
N GLY A 44 13.55 1.95 -7.51
CA GLY A 44 12.78 0.74 -7.78
C GLY A 44 11.32 1.16 -7.65
N GLY A 45 10.45 0.86 -8.63
CA GLY A 45 9.07 1.31 -8.66
C GLY A 45 8.40 1.16 -7.28
N LYS A 46 8.27 2.28 -6.55
CA LYS A 46 7.85 2.28 -5.15
C LYS A 46 6.39 1.89 -5.12
N GLN A 47 6.12 0.62 -4.89
CA GLN A 47 4.82 0.17 -4.42
C GLN A 47 4.57 0.91 -3.11
N LEU A 48 3.64 1.85 -3.15
CA LEU A 48 3.20 2.62 -1.99
C LEU A 48 2.85 1.63 -0.87
N GLY A 49 3.40 1.86 0.32
CA GLY A 49 3.05 1.10 1.51
C GLY A 49 1.54 1.20 1.77
N PRO A 50 0.92 0.20 2.43
CA PRO A 50 -0.53 0.18 2.65
C PRO A 50 -1.10 1.47 3.26
N GLU A 51 -0.33 2.12 4.13
CA GLU A 51 -0.68 3.39 4.78
C GLU A 51 -0.61 4.57 3.80
N GLU A 52 0.46 4.69 3.01
CA GLU A 52 0.61 5.76 2.01
C GLU A 52 -0.44 5.63 0.90
N ARG A 53 -0.73 4.40 0.49
CA ARG A 53 -1.80 4.09 -0.46
C ARG A 53 -3.16 4.51 0.10
N GLY A 54 -3.42 4.25 1.38
CA GLY A 54 -4.68 4.63 2.01
C GLY A 54 -4.87 6.13 2.18
N VAL A 55 -3.80 6.88 2.48
CA VAL A 55 -3.85 8.36 2.52
C VAL A 55 -4.14 8.92 1.13
N LYS A 56 -3.49 8.40 0.08
CA LYS A 56 -3.76 8.82 -1.32
C LYS A 56 -5.18 8.47 -1.77
N PHE A 57 -5.73 7.36 -1.30
CA PHE A 57 -7.14 7.02 -1.55
C PHE A 57 -8.08 8.02 -0.90
N ALA A 58 -7.90 8.33 0.39
CA ALA A 58 -8.73 9.29 1.10
C ALA A 58 -8.68 10.69 0.46
N GLN A 59 -7.49 11.13 0.04
CA GLN A 59 -7.31 12.38 -0.70
C GLN A 59 -8.07 12.39 -2.02
N CYS A 60 -7.90 11.36 -2.85
CA CYS A 60 -8.60 11.24 -4.12
C CYS A 60 -10.14 11.20 -3.92
N MET A 61 -10.63 10.48 -2.91
CA MET A 61 -12.06 10.43 -2.60
C MET A 61 -12.62 11.83 -2.25
N ARG A 62 -11.88 12.63 -1.47
CA ARG A 62 -12.26 14.02 -1.17
C ARG A 62 -12.29 14.92 -2.41
N GLU A 63 -11.34 14.76 -3.33
CA GLU A 63 -11.35 15.49 -4.62
C GLU A 63 -12.58 15.15 -5.47
N HIS A 64 -13.09 13.92 -5.35
CA HIS A 64 -14.29 13.45 -6.03
C HIS A 64 -15.59 13.64 -5.21
N GLY A 65 -15.55 14.46 -4.15
CA GLY A 65 -16.74 14.85 -3.38
C GLY A 65 -17.18 13.87 -2.31
N VAL A 66 -16.35 12.88 -1.98
CA VAL A 66 -16.55 11.96 -0.86
C VAL A 66 -15.75 12.45 0.34
N ASP A 67 -16.46 12.94 1.35
CA ASP A 67 -15.82 13.31 2.61
C ASP A 67 -15.38 12.05 3.37
N MET A 68 -14.09 11.96 3.68
CA MET A 68 -13.45 10.83 4.33
C MET A 68 -12.30 11.31 5.20
N GLU A 69 -12.27 10.86 6.45
CA GLU A 69 -11.12 11.09 7.33
C GLU A 69 -9.91 10.28 6.89
N ASP A 70 -8.72 10.83 7.12
CA ASP A 70 -7.48 10.12 6.82
C ASP A 70 -7.33 8.87 7.71
N PRO A 71 -6.86 7.74 7.16
CA PRO A 71 -6.67 6.52 7.93
C PRO A 71 -5.58 6.72 8.97
N LYS A 72 -5.88 6.40 10.24
CA LYS A 72 -4.86 6.39 11.31
C LYS A 72 -3.87 5.24 11.08
N PRO A 73 -2.61 5.37 11.55
CA PRO A 73 -1.64 4.26 11.53
C PRO A 73 -2.25 3.01 12.16
N GLY A 74 -2.23 1.88 11.43
CA GLY A 74 -2.86 0.62 11.84
C GLY A 74 -4.40 0.58 11.88
N GLY A 75 -5.11 1.66 11.52
CA GLY A 75 -6.56 1.79 11.65
C GLY A 75 -7.40 1.39 10.44
N GLY A 76 -6.78 1.19 9.27
CA GLY A 76 -7.46 0.93 8.01
C GLY A 76 -8.29 2.12 7.50
N ILE A 77 -8.81 2.01 6.27
CA ILE A 77 -9.71 3.01 5.69
C ILE A 77 -11.14 2.73 6.16
N ARG A 78 -11.81 3.74 6.72
CA ARG A 78 -13.22 3.68 7.08
C ARG A 78 -14.00 4.63 6.20
N ILE A 79 -14.82 4.07 5.31
CA ILE A 79 -15.72 4.86 4.48
C ILE A 79 -17.03 5.03 5.24
N GLN A 80 -17.36 6.26 5.63
CA GLN A 80 -18.68 6.56 6.17
C GLN A 80 -19.69 6.62 5.03
N ALA A 81 -20.68 5.73 5.01
CA ALA A 81 -21.68 5.64 3.95
C ALA A 81 -22.76 6.75 4.01
N ASN A 82 -22.39 7.94 4.48
CA ASN A 82 -23.32 9.05 4.75
C ASN A 82 -23.40 10.05 3.58
N GLY A 83 -22.99 9.66 2.37
CA GLY A 83 -22.97 10.52 1.18
C GLY A 83 -23.78 9.99 0.00
N ASP A 84 -23.83 10.78 -1.07
CA ASP A 84 -24.50 10.42 -2.32
C ASP A 84 -23.84 9.17 -2.94
N LYS A 85 -24.62 8.08 -3.07
CA LYS A 85 -24.12 6.80 -3.59
C LYS A 85 -23.52 6.93 -5.00
N GLY A 86 -24.10 7.78 -5.84
CA GLY A 86 -23.60 8.01 -7.20
C GLY A 86 -22.25 8.73 -7.23
N ALA A 87 -22.03 9.68 -6.32
CA ALA A 87 -20.72 10.31 -6.13
C ALA A 87 -19.68 9.32 -5.58
N MET A 88 -20.09 8.47 -4.64
CA MET A 88 -19.23 7.43 -4.07
C MET A 88 -18.74 6.43 -5.11
N ASP A 89 -19.62 5.94 -5.98
CA ASP A 89 -19.26 4.97 -7.02
C ASP A 89 -18.29 5.56 -8.04
N LYS A 90 -18.53 6.80 -8.49
CA LYS A 90 -17.63 7.52 -9.41
C LYS A 90 -16.27 7.79 -8.78
N ALA A 91 -16.25 8.19 -7.51
CA ALA A 91 -15.02 8.42 -6.76
C ALA A 91 -14.23 7.11 -6.59
N MET A 92 -14.90 6.01 -6.24
CA MET A 92 -14.25 4.69 -6.11
C MET A 92 -13.64 4.21 -7.44
N GLU A 93 -14.29 4.50 -8.56
CA GLU A 93 -13.76 4.19 -9.89
C GLU A 93 -12.53 5.03 -10.23
N ALA A 94 -12.60 6.35 -10.07
CA ALA A 94 -11.48 7.26 -10.34
C ALA A 94 -10.27 6.99 -9.43
N CYS A 95 -10.53 6.63 -8.17
CA CYS A 95 -9.51 6.42 -7.14
C CYS A 95 -9.07 4.95 -7.01
N ARG A 96 -9.50 4.06 -7.92
CA ARG A 96 -9.26 2.61 -7.85
C ARG A 96 -7.78 2.24 -7.69
N GLN A 97 -6.89 2.97 -8.36
CA GLN A 97 -5.43 2.77 -8.29
C GLN A 97 -4.84 2.98 -6.88
N TYR A 98 -5.53 3.76 -6.04
CA TYR A 98 -5.12 4.01 -4.66
C TYR A 98 -5.95 3.21 -3.67
N ASN A 99 -7.04 2.58 -4.08
CA ASN A 99 -7.91 1.87 -3.17
C ASN A 99 -7.25 0.57 -2.68
N PRO A 100 -6.87 0.45 -1.39
CA PRO A 100 -6.32 -0.80 -0.87
C PRO A 100 -7.37 -1.93 -0.78
N MET A 101 -8.66 -1.62 -0.98
CA MET A 101 -9.75 -2.58 -1.11
C MET A 101 -10.11 -2.89 -2.57
N ALA A 102 -9.56 -2.20 -3.58
CA ALA A 102 -9.89 -2.49 -4.97
C ALA A 102 -9.52 -3.92 -5.38
N ASP A 103 -8.46 -4.47 -4.78
CA ASP A 103 -8.08 -5.88 -4.94
C ASP A 103 -9.16 -6.85 -4.38
N ARG A 104 -10.10 -6.36 -3.57
CA ARG A 104 -11.22 -7.12 -2.98
C ARG A 104 -12.59 -6.81 -3.58
N THR A 105 -12.76 -5.73 -4.35
CA THR A 105 -14.07 -5.28 -4.86
C THR A 105 -14.12 -4.99 -6.36
N GLY A 106 -12.99 -5.08 -7.07
CA GLY A 106 -12.93 -4.93 -8.53
C GLY A 106 -13.16 -6.24 -9.31
N ALA A 107 -13.46 -6.11 -10.60
CA ALA A 107 -13.47 -7.25 -11.52
C ALA A 107 -12.13 -8.01 -11.43
N PRO A 108 -12.15 -9.34 -11.37
CA PRO A 108 -10.94 -10.13 -11.17
C PRO A 108 -9.96 -9.94 -12.33
N ASP A 109 -8.65 -9.92 -12.01
CA ASP A 109 -7.61 -9.99 -13.04
C ASP A 109 -7.87 -11.21 -13.96
N PRO A 110 -7.79 -11.07 -15.30
CA PRO A 110 -8.13 -12.15 -16.22
C PRO A 110 -7.36 -13.46 -15.96
N LYS A 111 -6.09 -13.39 -15.56
CA LYS A 111 -5.29 -14.58 -15.24
C LYS A 111 -5.73 -15.20 -13.92
N MET A 112 -6.08 -14.39 -12.93
CA MET A 112 -6.67 -14.88 -11.67
C MET A 112 -8.03 -15.53 -11.91
N GLN A 113 -8.82 -14.98 -12.83
CA GLN A 113 -10.12 -15.52 -13.18
C GLN A 113 -10.02 -16.86 -13.91
N GLU A 114 -9.07 -16.99 -14.84
CA GLU A 114 -8.75 -18.26 -15.49
C GLU A 114 -8.35 -19.33 -14.46
N ARG A 115 -7.41 -19.00 -13.57
CA ARG A 115 -6.99 -19.89 -12.47
C ARG A 115 -8.14 -20.27 -11.55
N ALA A 116 -9.05 -19.35 -11.24
CA ALA A 116 -10.23 -19.64 -10.44
C ALA A 116 -11.18 -20.63 -11.14
N ARG A 117 -11.32 -20.57 -12.47
CA ARG A 117 -12.08 -21.55 -13.26
C ARG A 117 -11.39 -22.92 -13.26
N GLU A 118 -10.07 -22.95 -13.44
CA GLU A 118 -9.28 -24.18 -13.35
C GLU A 118 -9.39 -24.84 -11.97
N PHE A 119 -9.32 -24.02 -10.91
CA PHE A 119 -9.51 -24.46 -9.54
C PHE A 119 -10.90 -25.05 -9.33
N ALA A 120 -11.97 -24.37 -9.78
CA ALA A 120 -13.33 -24.86 -9.69
C ALA A 120 -13.52 -26.22 -10.41
N ALA A 121 -12.93 -26.37 -11.60
CA ALA A 121 -12.94 -27.63 -12.32
C ALA A 121 -12.15 -28.74 -11.59
N CYS A 122 -11.01 -28.40 -10.97
CA CYS A 122 -10.22 -29.33 -10.17
C CYS A 122 -10.99 -29.80 -8.93
N MET A 123 -11.68 -28.90 -8.22
CA MET A 123 -12.51 -29.23 -7.05
C MET A 123 -13.60 -30.24 -7.40
N ARG A 124 -14.32 -30.02 -8.50
CA ARG A 124 -15.36 -30.95 -8.98
C ARG A 124 -14.80 -32.31 -9.36
N LYS A 125 -13.59 -32.36 -9.94
CA LYS A 125 -12.91 -33.63 -10.27
C LYS A 125 -12.45 -34.41 -9.04
N ASN A 126 -12.25 -33.74 -7.91
CA ASN A 126 -11.79 -34.34 -6.66
C ASN A 126 -12.93 -34.61 -5.65
N GLY A 127 -14.17 -34.73 -6.13
CA GLY A 127 -15.31 -35.17 -5.31
C GLY A 127 -16.31 -34.08 -4.95
N VAL A 128 -15.91 -32.80 -5.03
CA VAL A 128 -16.76 -31.66 -4.65
C VAL A 128 -17.62 -31.22 -5.84
N GLU A 129 -18.53 -32.08 -6.28
CA GLU A 129 -19.27 -31.91 -7.54
C GLU A 129 -20.09 -30.61 -7.60
N LYS A 130 -20.56 -30.14 -6.44
CA LYS A 130 -21.36 -28.91 -6.31
C LYS A 130 -20.52 -27.64 -6.25
N PHE A 131 -19.20 -27.73 -6.42
CA PHE A 131 -18.32 -26.58 -6.36
C PHE A 131 -18.63 -25.59 -7.52
N PRO A 132 -18.98 -24.32 -7.21
CA PRO A 132 -19.42 -23.36 -8.21
C PRO A 132 -18.25 -22.73 -8.98
N ASP A 133 -18.55 -22.23 -10.19
CA ASP A 133 -17.59 -21.44 -10.98
C ASP A 133 -17.53 -19.97 -10.49
N PRO A 134 -16.40 -19.25 -10.72
CA PRO A 134 -16.27 -17.84 -10.34
C PRO A 134 -17.16 -16.91 -11.18
N ASP A 135 -17.76 -15.91 -10.54
CA ASP A 135 -18.50 -14.85 -11.21
C ASP A 135 -17.51 -13.92 -11.95
N PRO A 136 -17.77 -13.56 -13.22
CA PRO A 136 -16.86 -12.72 -13.99
C PRO A 136 -16.75 -11.27 -13.55
N ASN A 137 -17.69 -10.79 -12.74
CA ASN A 137 -17.71 -9.42 -12.24
C ASN A 137 -17.35 -9.35 -10.76
N GLN A 138 -17.09 -10.48 -10.10
CA GLN A 138 -16.75 -10.51 -8.68
C GLN A 138 -15.41 -11.23 -8.45
N PRO A 139 -14.58 -10.72 -7.53
CA PRO A 139 -13.34 -11.39 -7.20
C PRO A 139 -13.60 -12.65 -6.36
N GLY A 140 -12.90 -13.74 -6.71
CA GLY A 140 -12.95 -15.01 -5.98
C GLY A 140 -14.13 -15.92 -6.34
N ILE A 141 -14.30 -16.99 -5.55
CA ILE A 141 -15.35 -18.00 -5.74
C ILE A 141 -16.27 -17.96 -4.53
N ARG A 142 -17.58 -17.85 -4.77
CA ARG A 142 -18.60 -17.81 -3.72
C ARG A 142 -19.04 -19.23 -3.42
N ILE A 143 -18.60 -19.75 -2.29
CA ILE A 143 -18.93 -21.10 -1.84
C ILE A 143 -20.14 -21.02 -0.91
N ASP A 144 -21.19 -21.80 -1.19
CA ASP A 144 -22.29 -21.98 -0.26
C ASP A 144 -21.89 -22.97 0.84
N LYS A 145 -22.02 -22.52 2.09
CA LYS A 145 -21.57 -23.30 3.25
C LYS A 145 -22.37 -24.59 3.44
N ASN A 146 -23.66 -24.55 3.15
CA ASN A 146 -24.59 -25.66 3.43
C ASN A 146 -24.58 -26.75 2.36
N THR A 147 -23.85 -26.55 1.25
CA THR A 147 -23.78 -27.50 0.14
C THR A 147 -22.35 -27.93 -0.15
N VAL A 148 -21.42 -26.99 -0.22
CA VAL A 148 -20.01 -27.27 -0.51
C VAL A 148 -19.18 -27.26 0.78
N GLY A 149 -19.53 -26.41 1.74
CA GLY A 149 -18.81 -26.33 3.03
C GLY A 149 -18.91 -27.59 3.88
N ASP A 150 -20.01 -28.34 3.75
CA ASP A 150 -20.25 -29.60 4.44
C ASP A 150 -19.82 -30.84 3.61
N ASP A 151 -19.23 -30.63 2.43
CA ASP A 151 -18.75 -31.70 1.57
C ASP A 151 -17.50 -32.36 2.19
N PRO A 152 -17.52 -33.67 2.48
CA PRO A 152 -16.39 -34.35 3.14
C PRO A 152 -15.12 -34.35 2.29
N ASP A 153 -15.25 -34.20 0.97
CA ASP A 153 -14.13 -34.19 0.04
C ASP A 153 -13.52 -32.78 -0.11
N LEU A 154 -14.14 -31.74 0.47
CA LEU A 154 -13.72 -30.35 0.33
C LEU A 154 -12.26 -30.13 0.71
N GLU A 155 -11.84 -30.59 1.90
CA GLU A 155 -10.49 -30.35 2.41
C GLU A 155 -9.43 -31.09 1.56
N THR A 156 -9.73 -32.31 1.14
CA THR A 156 -8.85 -33.11 0.30
C THR A 156 -8.71 -32.52 -1.10
N ALA A 157 -9.84 -32.13 -1.70
CA ALA A 157 -9.88 -31.46 -3.00
C ALA A 157 -9.15 -30.11 -2.97
N GLN A 158 -9.34 -29.30 -1.92
CA GLN A 158 -8.62 -28.03 -1.76
C GLN A 158 -7.12 -28.23 -1.72
N ARG A 159 -6.63 -29.22 -0.96
CA ARG A 159 -5.20 -29.57 -0.92
C ARG A 159 -4.67 -30.04 -2.27
N ALA A 160 -5.43 -30.87 -2.98
CA ALA A 160 -5.04 -31.36 -4.31
C ALA A 160 -4.95 -30.21 -5.34
N CYS A 161 -5.79 -29.19 -5.19
CA CYS A 161 -5.93 -28.08 -6.14
C CYS A 161 -5.17 -26.79 -5.74
N ASP A 162 -4.46 -26.75 -4.60
CA ASP A 162 -3.88 -25.52 -4.04
C ASP A 162 -2.88 -24.82 -4.99
N LYS A 163 -2.14 -25.61 -5.79
CA LYS A 163 -1.07 -25.15 -6.67
C LYS A 163 -1.60 -24.26 -7.79
N ILE A 164 -2.86 -24.47 -8.19
CA ILE A 164 -3.53 -23.68 -9.22
C ILE A 164 -3.67 -22.22 -8.78
N LEU A 165 -3.98 -22.00 -7.48
CA LEU A 165 -4.15 -20.64 -6.93
C LEU A 165 -2.83 -19.96 -6.58
N GLN A 166 -1.78 -20.73 -6.26
CA GLN A 166 -0.43 -20.21 -5.97
C GLN A 166 0.32 -19.74 -7.23
N GLY A 167 -0.29 -19.87 -8.41
CA GLY A 167 0.30 -19.47 -9.69
C GLY A 167 1.38 -20.41 -10.20
N GLY A 168 1.41 -21.64 -9.71
CA GLY A 168 2.33 -22.69 -10.12
C GLY A 168 1.87 -23.35 -11.42
N GLY A 169 2.24 -22.74 -12.55
CA GLY A 169 2.16 -23.36 -13.85
C GLY A 169 3.49 -23.99 -14.25
N LYS A 170 3.61 -25.30 -13.99
CA LYS A 170 4.65 -26.26 -14.46
C LYS A 170 5.97 -26.29 -13.68
#